data_AF-A0A925GA79-F1
#
_entry.id   AF-A0A925GA79-F1
#
_cell.length_a   1.000
_cell.length_b   1.000
_cell.length_c   1.000
_cell.angle_alpha   90.00
_cell.angle_beta   90.00
_cell.angle_gamma   90.00
#
_symmetry.space_group_name_H-M   'P 1'
#
loop_
_entity.id
_entity.type
_entity.pdbx_description
1 polymer ?
#
loop_
_entity_poly.entity_id
_entity_poly.type
_entity_poly.pdbx_seq_one_letter_code
_entity_poly.pdbx_strand_id
1 'polypeptide(L)'
;KKHVDGLAMRQNGTGFWHQLLDRNDTYLETSATAIYAYCIARAINKGWLDAKAYGPMALLAWNAVTTKVNAKGQVEGTCVGTGMAFDPAFYYYRPINPYAAHGYGPVLLAGAEMYRMLQSHPYEINDSSVQIIK
;
A
#
# COMPACT_ATOMS: atom_id res chain seq x y z
N LYS A 1 9.81 -12.18 -3.62
CA LYS A 1 10.28 -11.66 -4.92
C LYS A 1 9.16 -11.77 -5.94
N LYS A 2 8.90 -12.93 -6.59
CA LYS A 2 7.77 -13.08 -7.57
C LYS A 2 6.43 -12.41 -7.19
N HIS A 3 5.97 -12.53 -5.95
CA HIS A 3 4.73 -11.87 -5.50
C HIS A 3 4.84 -10.33 -5.50
N VAL A 4 5.95 -9.75 -5.04
CA VAL A 4 6.13 -8.29 -5.07
C VAL A 4 6.27 -7.77 -6.50
N ASP A 5 6.89 -8.54 -7.39
CA ASP A 5 6.96 -8.22 -8.82
C ASP A 5 5.54 -8.15 -9.43
N GLY A 6 4.67 -9.09 -9.04
CA GLY A 6 3.26 -9.10 -9.43
C GLY A 6 2.46 -7.89 -8.93
N LEU A 7 2.75 -7.43 -7.71
CA LEU A 7 2.15 -6.21 -7.13
C LEU A 7 2.67 -4.95 -7.82
N ALA A 8 3.97 -4.86 -8.13
CA ALA A 8 4.58 -3.72 -8.81
C ALA A 8 3.93 -3.45 -10.17
N MET A 9 3.60 -4.51 -10.92
CA MET A 9 2.89 -4.38 -12.20
C MET A 9 1.42 -3.92 -12.07
N ARG A 10 0.87 -3.85 -10.84
CA ARG A 10 -0.56 -3.60 -10.57
C ARG A 10 -0.80 -2.43 -9.62
N GLN A 11 0.23 -1.68 -9.25
CA GLN A 11 0.04 -0.46 -8.47
C GLN A 11 -0.65 0.58 -9.37
N ASN A 12 -1.77 1.14 -8.89
CA ASN A 12 -2.43 2.25 -9.56
C ASN A 12 -1.51 3.49 -9.54
N GLY A 13 -1.63 4.37 -10.53
CA GLY A 13 -0.85 5.62 -10.60
C GLY A 13 -1.03 6.55 -9.38
N THR A 14 -2.10 6.40 -8.61
CA THR A 14 -2.30 7.12 -7.35
C THR A 14 -1.63 6.45 -6.14
N GLY A 15 -0.96 5.32 -6.32
CA GLY A 15 -0.24 4.56 -5.29
C GLY A 15 -1.02 3.48 -4.56
N PHE A 16 -2.34 3.44 -4.73
CA PHE A 16 -3.18 2.37 -4.19
C PHE A 16 -3.12 1.10 -5.05
N TRP A 17 -3.67 0.01 -4.51
CA TRP A 17 -4.05 -1.16 -5.28
C TRP A 17 -5.57 -1.29 -5.34
N HIS A 18 -6.02 -1.91 -6.43
CA HIS A 18 -7.41 -2.23 -6.70
C HIS A 18 -7.89 -3.38 -5.80
N GLN A 19 -9.16 -3.34 -5.38
CA GLN A 19 -9.82 -4.38 -4.58
C GLN A 19 -9.65 -5.79 -5.17
N LEU A 20 -9.70 -5.89 -6.49
CA LEU A 20 -9.16 -7.04 -7.22
C LEU A 20 -7.93 -6.58 -8.01
N LEU A 21 -6.77 -7.12 -7.65
CA LEU A 21 -5.46 -6.63 -8.10
C LEU A 21 -5.32 -6.57 -9.64
N ASP A 22 -5.87 -7.54 -10.35
CA ASP A 22 -5.79 -7.68 -11.79
C ASP A 22 -6.99 -7.07 -12.55
N ARG A 23 -7.81 -6.26 -11.86
CA ARG A 23 -8.99 -5.59 -12.40
C ARG A 23 -8.99 -4.11 -12.02
N ASN A 24 -8.46 -3.30 -12.93
CA ASN A 24 -8.26 -1.85 -12.74
C ASN A 24 -9.56 -1.02 -12.80
N ASP A 25 -10.69 -1.67 -13.00
CA ASP A 25 -12.05 -1.14 -12.93
C ASP A 25 -12.70 -1.36 -11.55
N THR A 26 -12.04 -2.04 -10.61
CA THR A 26 -12.48 -2.10 -9.21
C THR A 26 -12.02 -0.89 -8.41
N TYR A 27 -12.68 -0.62 -7.27
CA TYR A 27 -12.31 0.52 -6.43
C TYR A 27 -10.92 0.32 -5.79
N LEU A 28 -10.27 1.44 -5.45
CA LEU A 28 -8.98 1.46 -4.76
C LEU A 28 -9.17 1.24 -3.26
N GLU A 29 -8.41 0.32 -2.68
CA GLU A 29 -8.63 -0.15 -1.30
C GLU A 29 -7.44 0.19 -0.39
N THR A 30 -7.73 0.77 0.77
CA THR A 30 -6.71 1.35 1.65
C THR A 30 -5.96 0.32 2.49
N SER A 31 -6.64 -0.69 3.05
CA SER A 31 -6.00 -1.62 3.99
C SER A 31 -4.98 -2.53 3.32
N ALA A 32 -5.30 -3.09 2.16
CA ALA A 32 -4.39 -3.85 1.30
C ALA A 32 -3.20 -2.99 0.88
N THR A 33 -3.44 -1.75 0.44
CA THR A 33 -2.35 -0.81 0.12
C THR A 33 -1.41 -0.59 1.30
N ALA A 34 -1.95 -0.41 2.51
CA ALA A 34 -1.14 -0.28 3.72
C ALA A 34 -0.36 -1.57 4.05
N ILE A 35 -0.98 -2.75 3.90
CA ILE A 35 -0.30 -4.05 4.06
C ILE A 35 0.86 -4.17 3.07
N TYR A 36 0.67 -3.78 1.82
CA TYR A 36 1.72 -3.83 0.81
C TYR A 36 2.86 -2.86 1.14
N ALA A 37 2.55 -1.61 1.48
CA ALA A 37 3.56 -0.64 1.92
C ALA A 37 4.41 -1.18 3.09
N TYR A 38 3.76 -1.73 4.12
CA TYR A 38 4.42 -2.39 5.24
C TYR A 38 5.32 -3.56 4.80
N CYS A 39 4.80 -4.49 4.01
CA CYS A 39 5.53 -5.68 3.59
C CYS A 39 6.76 -5.32 2.75
N ILE A 40 6.63 -4.36 1.83
CA ILE A 40 7.72 -3.91 0.96
C ILE A 40 8.79 -3.20 1.79
N ALA A 41 8.40 -2.23 2.63
CA ALA A 41 9.32 -1.50 3.49
C ALA A 41 10.05 -2.44 4.47
N ARG A 42 9.33 -3.36 5.11
CA ARG A 42 9.92 -4.37 5.99
C ARG A 42 10.91 -5.26 5.26
N ALA A 43 10.58 -5.68 4.04
CA ALA A 43 11.46 -6.53 3.24
C ALA A 43 12.73 -5.79 2.79
N ILE A 44 12.64 -4.50 2.48
CA ILE A 44 13.82 -3.64 2.24
C ILE A 44 14.66 -3.52 3.52
N ASN A 45 14.04 -3.22 4.67
CA ASN A 45 14.71 -3.13 5.97
C ASN A 45 15.41 -4.43 6.39
N LYS A 46 14.97 -5.57 5.87
CA LYS A 46 15.57 -6.89 6.10
C LYS A 46 16.54 -7.33 5.01
N GLY A 47 16.78 -6.51 3.98
CA GLY A 47 17.67 -6.84 2.86
C GLY A 47 17.12 -7.92 1.93
N TRP A 48 15.82 -8.19 1.96
CA TRP A 48 15.18 -9.20 1.10
C TRP A 48 14.82 -8.65 -0.29
N LEU A 49 14.57 -7.35 -0.37
CA LEU A 49 14.25 -6.61 -1.59
C LEU A 49 15.28 -5.49 -1.80
N ASP A 50 15.58 -5.22 -3.06
CA ASP A 50 16.43 -4.10 -3.45
C ASP A 50 15.73 -2.77 -3.19
N ALA A 51 16.38 -1.88 -2.45
CA ALA A 51 15.78 -0.62 -2.03
C ALA A 51 15.52 0.31 -3.22
N LYS A 52 16.41 0.32 -4.22
CA LYS A 52 16.28 1.18 -5.40
C LYS A 52 15.13 0.74 -6.30
N ALA A 53 14.96 -0.57 -6.48
CA ALA A 53 13.88 -1.13 -7.29
C ALA A 53 12.49 -0.97 -6.66
N TYR A 54 12.37 -1.12 -5.34
CA TYR A 54 11.06 -1.24 -4.67
C TYR A 54 10.72 -0.11 -3.69
N GLY A 55 11.71 0.71 -3.29
CA GLY A 55 11.50 1.82 -2.37
C GLY A 55 10.55 2.90 -2.90
N PRO A 56 10.63 3.31 -4.18
CA PRO A 56 9.67 4.27 -4.75
C PRO A 56 8.22 3.74 -4.72
N MET A 57 8.02 2.44 -4.97
CA MET A 57 6.71 1.78 -4.86
C MET A 57 6.16 1.85 -3.43
N ALA A 58 7.00 1.57 -2.41
CA ALA A 58 6.60 1.67 -1.01
C ALA A 58 6.29 3.11 -0.59
N LEU A 59 7.07 4.10 -1.06
CA LEU A 59 6.85 5.52 -0.79
C LEU A 59 5.55 6.02 -1.42
N LEU A 60 5.29 5.64 -2.68
CA LEU A 60 4.06 6.00 -3.37
C LEU A 60 2.83 5.38 -2.66
N ALA A 61 2.93 4.13 -2.24
CA ALA A 61 1.89 3.46 -1.46
C ALA A 61 1.64 4.15 -0.12
N TRP A 62 2.70 4.52 0.59
CA TRP A 62 2.59 5.22 1.87
C TRP A 62 1.96 6.60 1.71
N ASN A 63 2.39 7.38 0.71
CA ASN A 63 1.80 8.68 0.39
C ASN A 63 0.31 8.55 0.04
N ALA A 64 -0.09 7.50 -0.67
CA ALA A 64 -1.50 7.24 -0.94
C ALA A 64 -2.26 6.98 0.37
N VAL A 65 -1.76 6.09 1.22
CA VAL A 65 -2.38 5.71 2.49
C VAL A 65 -2.54 6.90 3.44
N THR A 66 -1.56 7.81 3.52
CA THR A 66 -1.66 8.98 4.41
C THR A 66 -2.81 9.92 4.03
N THR A 67 -3.20 9.98 2.74
CA THR A 67 -4.39 10.74 2.31
C THR A 67 -5.71 10.18 2.86
N LYS A 68 -5.70 8.94 3.37
CA LYS A 68 -6.88 8.25 3.91
C LYS A 68 -6.98 8.31 5.43
N VAL A 69 -6.00 8.91 6.10
CA VAL A 69 -6.09 9.18 7.54
C VAL A 69 -6.69 10.57 7.71
N ASN A 70 -7.96 10.62 8.10
CA ASN A 70 -8.67 11.90 8.25
C ASN A 70 -8.31 12.61 9.56
N ALA A 71 -8.84 13.82 9.77
CA ALA A 71 -8.55 14.65 10.94
C ALA A 71 -8.94 14.01 12.30
N LYS A 72 -9.78 12.95 12.30
CA LYS A 72 -10.15 12.19 13.50
C LYS A 72 -9.25 10.96 13.73
N GLY A 73 -8.27 10.73 12.85
CA GLY A 73 -7.43 9.53 12.88
C GLY A 73 -8.11 8.27 12.34
N GLN A 74 -9.26 8.39 11.66
CA GLN A 74 -9.92 7.26 11.04
C GLN A 74 -9.29 6.95 9.68
N VAL A 75 -9.30 5.66 9.30
CA VAL A 75 -8.75 5.19 8.03
C VAL A 75 -9.87 4.94 7.02
N GLU A 76 -10.03 5.87 6.08
CA GLU A 76 -11.05 5.83 5.03
C GLU A 76 -10.68 4.86 3.90
N GLY A 77 -11.66 4.45 3.09
CA GLY A 77 -11.41 3.54 1.94
C GLY A 77 -11.09 2.09 2.32
N THR A 78 -11.33 1.71 3.58
CA THR A 78 -11.09 0.36 4.09
C THR A 78 -12.26 -0.57 3.79
N CYS A 79 -12.01 -1.70 3.12
CA CYS A 79 -13.00 -2.74 2.88
C CYS A 79 -13.48 -3.36 4.21
N VAL A 80 -14.79 -3.55 4.34
CA VAL A 80 -15.36 -4.26 5.49
C VAL A 80 -15.03 -5.76 5.43
N GLY A 81 -15.37 -6.49 6.51
CA GLY A 81 -15.21 -7.94 6.55
C GLY A 81 -15.82 -8.60 5.30
N THR A 82 -15.02 -9.41 4.62
CA THR A 82 -15.35 -9.96 3.30
C THR A 82 -15.09 -11.46 3.29
N GLY A 83 -16.12 -12.23 2.94
CA GLY A 83 -16.04 -13.68 2.79
C GLY A 83 -15.54 -14.12 1.42
N MET A 84 -15.89 -15.34 1.04
CA MET A 84 -15.53 -15.92 -0.26
C MET A 84 -16.71 -15.87 -1.22
N ALA A 85 -16.45 -15.57 -2.49
CA ALA A 85 -17.43 -15.66 -3.57
C ALA A 85 -16.77 -16.19 -4.85
N PHE A 86 -17.62 -16.65 -5.78
CA PHE A 86 -17.21 -17.13 -7.10
C PHE A 86 -17.72 -16.24 -8.23
N ASP A 87 -18.27 -15.07 -7.90
CA ASP A 87 -18.62 -14.01 -8.84
C ASP A 87 -17.81 -12.74 -8.52
N PRO A 88 -17.36 -11.99 -9.54
CA PRO A 88 -16.57 -10.79 -9.30
C PRO A 88 -17.40 -9.65 -8.70
N ALA A 89 -18.70 -9.57 -9.01
CA ALA A 89 -19.57 -8.49 -8.54
C ALA A 89 -19.55 -8.40 -7.01
N PHE A 90 -19.56 -9.53 -6.31
CA PHE A 90 -19.39 -9.60 -4.86
C PHE A 90 -18.19 -8.77 -4.38
N TYR A 91 -17.02 -8.92 -5.01
CA TYR A 91 -15.81 -8.21 -4.62
C TYR A 91 -15.84 -6.74 -5.05
N TYR A 92 -16.40 -6.43 -6.23
CA TYR A 92 -16.51 -5.06 -6.75
C TYR A 92 -17.34 -4.15 -5.84
N TYR A 93 -18.38 -4.69 -5.22
CA TYR A 93 -19.36 -3.93 -4.45
C TYR A 93 -19.22 -4.11 -2.93
N ARG A 94 -18.08 -4.62 -2.44
CA ARG A 94 -17.84 -4.67 -0.99
C ARG A 94 -17.87 -3.25 -0.40
N PRO A 95 -18.66 -3.00 0.66
CA PRO A 95 -18.68 -1.70 1.29
C PRO A 95 -17.31 -1.33 1.86
N ILE A 96 -17.04 -0.02 1.86
CA ILE A 96 -15.94 0.57 2.62
C ILE A 96 -16.50 1.29 3.84
N ASN A 97 -15.78 1.27 4.96
CA ASN A 97 -16.22 1.96 6.16
C ASN A 97 -15.03 2.37 7.04
N PRO A 98 -14.97 3.62 7.56
CA PRO A 98 -13.92 4.03 8.49
C PRO A 98 -13.90 3.22 9.80
N TYR A 99 -15.00 2.59 10.18
CA TYR A 99 -15.07 1.67 11.33
C TYR A 99 -14.62 0.24 11.01
N ALA A 100 -14.24 -0.05 9.77
CA ALA A 100 -13.63 -1.34 9.44
C ALA A 100 -12.24 -1.43 10.11
N ALA A 101 -12.12 -2.34 11.07
CA ALA A 101 -10.92 -2.47 11.91
C ALA A 101 -9.63 -2.81 11.11
N HIS A 102 -9.78 -3.38 9.92
CA HIS A 102 -8.68 -3.87 9.08
C HIS A 102 -7.73 -2.76 8.57
N GLY A 103 -8.14 -1.49 8.60
CA GLY A 103 -7.29 -0.37 8.17
C GLY A 103 -6.24 0.03 9.22
N TYR A 104 -6.58 -0.04 10.51
CA TYR A 104 -5.79 0.60 11.57
C TYR A 104 -4.44 -0.07 11.81
N GLY A 105 -4.43 -1.39 12.01
CA GLY A 105 -3.20 -2.15 12.23
C GLY A 105 -2.20 -2.00 11.07
N PRO A 106 -2.61 -2.25 9.81
CA PRO A 106 -1.75 -2.07 8.64
C PRO A 106 -1.20 -0.66 8.48
N VAL A 107 -2.00 0.39 8.71
CA VAL A 107 -1.52 1.79 8.60
C VAL A 107 -0.42 2.07 9.62
N LEU A 108 -0.62 1.66 10.88
CA LEU A 108 0.39 1.84 11.93
C LEU A 108 1.67 1.06 11.64
N LEU A 109 1.54 -0.20 11.20
CA LEU A 109 2.67 -1.04 10.83
C LEU A 109 3.44 -0.47 9.62
N ALA A 110 2.73 0.01 8.60
CA ALA A 110 3.33 0.64 7.44
C ALA A 110 4.11 1.90 7.83
N GLY A 111 3.51 2.80 8.61
CA GLY A 111 4.18 4.00 9.09
C GLY A 111 5.46 3.69 9.87
N ALA A 112 5.42 2.68 10.75
CA ALA A 112 6.58 2.26 11.53
C ALA A 112 7.73 1.71 10.66
N GLU A 113 7.44 0.86 9.68
CA GLU A 113 8.48 0.30 8.80
C GLU A 113 8.97 1.33 7.75
N MET A 114 8.09 2.21 7.26
CA MET A 114 8.47 3.32 6.40
C MET A 114 9.42 4.29 7.11
N TYR A 115 9.11 4.65 8.35
CA TYR A 115 10.02 5.48 9.17
C TYR A 115 11.41 4.84 9.27
N ARG A 116 11.48 3.55 9.61
CA ARG A 116 12.75 2.81 9.72
C ARG A 116 13.48 2.70 8.38
N MET A 117 12.74 2.49 7.29
CA MET A 117 13.31 2.42 5.93
C MET A 117 13.98 3.73 5.55
N LEU A 118 13.30 4.85 5.78
CA LEU A 118 13.83 6.17 5.45
C LEU A 118 15.06 6.58 6.26
N GLN A 119 15.25 6.02 7.47
CA GLN A 119 16.48 6.22 8.23
C GLN A 119 17.69 5.52 7.61
N SER A 120 17.48 4.37 6.97
CA SER A 120 18.58 3.53 6.42
C SER A 120 18.79 3.70 4.92
N HIS A 121 17.72 4.06 4.21
CA HIS A 121 17.63 4.19 2.75
C HIS A 121 16.96 5.54 2.42
N PRO A 122 17.69 6.66 2.57
CA PRO A 122 17.14 7.98 2.26
C PRO A 122 16.82 8.08 0.77
N TYR A 123 15.85 8.95 0.45
CA TYR A 123 15.48 9.26 -0.93
C TYR A 123 15.83 10.70 -1.28
N GLU A 124 15.98 10.96 -2.57
CA GLU A 124 16.02 12.29 -3.14
C GLU A 124 14.99 12.41 -4.28
N ILE A 125 14.73 13.66 -4.67
CA ILE A 125 14.01 13.94 -5.92
C ILE A 125 15.05 14.19 -7.00
N ASN A 126 15.05 13.34 -8.02
CA ASN A 126 15.95 13.44 -9.16
C ASN A 126 15.13 13.27 -10.45
N ASP A 127 15.27 14.22 -11.37
CA ASP A 127 14.46 14.31 -12.60
C ASP A 127 12.95 14.19 -12.34
N SER A 128 12.47 14.96 -11.35
CA SER A 128 11.06 14.94 -10.88
C SER A 128 10.55 13.58 -10.39
N SER A 129 11.44 12.62 -10.13
CA SER A 129 11.12 11.28 -9.65
C SER A 129 11.73 11.01 -8.28
N VAL A 130 11.07 10.16 -7.48
CA VAL A 130 11.60 9.68 -6.19
C VAL A 130 12.64 8.60 -6.46
N GLN A 131 13.87 8.81 -5.99
CA GLN A 131 14.97 7.85 -6.13
C GLN A 131 15.55 7.49 -4.76
N ILE A 132 15.73 6.20 -4.49
CA ILE A 132 16.44 5.73 -3.28
C ILE A 132 17.94 5.79 -3.54
N ILE A 133 18.68 6.43 -2.63
CA ILE A 133 20.10 6.72 -2.81
C ILE A 133 20.96 5.52 -2.39
N LYS A 134 20.58 4.86 -1.29
CA LYS A 134 21.33 3.78 -0.63
C LYS A 134 20.59 2.47 -0.66
#